data_AF-A0A1M7HBK7-F1
#
_entry.id   AF-A0A1M7HBK7-F1
#
_cell.length_a   1.000
_cell.length_b   1.000
_cell.length_c   1.000
_cell.angle_alpha   90.00
_cell.angle_beta   90.00
_cell.angle_gamma   90.00
#
_symmetry.space_group_name_H-M   'P 1'
#
loop_
_entity.id
_entity.type
_entity.pdbx_description
1 polymer ?
#
loop_
_entity_poly.entity_id
_entity_poly.type
_entity_poly.pdbx_seq_one_letter_code
_entity_poly.pdbx_strand_id
1 'polypeptide(L)'
;MQPDNAGIWYDLGNTYYNTKRYAHAVHAYRDALRIQPENPDAWYSLGLAYARLDERDRMSEIYQTLRKLDPARAERYFNTYILP
;
A
#
# COMPACT_ATOMS: atom_id res chain seq x y z
N MET A 1 4.93 22.70 -14.36
CA MET A 1 4.42 21.76 -13.34
C MET A 1 5.17 20.46 -13.55
N GLN A 2 6.04 20.07 -12.61
CA GLN A 2 6.65 18.74 -12.67
C GLN A 2 5.54 17.73 -12.33
N PRO A 3 5.36 16.65 -13.11
CA PRO A 3 4.43 15.60 -12.71
C PRO A 3 4.87 15.11 -11.33
N ASP A 4 3.91 15.06 -10.40
CA ASP A 4 4.15 14.40 -9.12
C ASP A 4 4.42 12.93 -9.43
N ASN A 5 5.70 12.58 -9.41
CA ASN A 5 6.20 11.28 -9.79
C ASN A 5 5.62 10.21 -8.86
N ALA A 6 5.27 10.55 -7.61
CA ALA A 6 4.60 9.63 -6.68
C ALA A 6 3.21 9.21 -7.19
N GLY A 7 2.43 10.16 -7.71
CA GLY A 7 1.10 9.89 -8.26
C GLY A 7 1.13 8.93 -9.45
N ILE A 8 2.11 9.10 -10.36
CA ILE A 8 2.29 8.20 -11.51
C ILE A 8 2.59 6.76 -11.06
N TRP A 9 3.50 6.59 -10.09
CA TRP A 9 3.81 5.28 -9.54
C TRP A 9 2.61 4.66 -8.80
N TYR A 10 1.83 5.47 -8.10
CA TYR A 10 0.61 5.03 -7.43
C TYR A 10 -0.45 4.55 -8.44
N ASP A 11 -0.69 5.29 -9.51
CA ASP A 11 -1.64 4.93 -10.58
C ASP A 11 -1.19 3.69 -11.36
N LEU A 12 0.12 3.55 -11.58
CA LEU A 12 0.69 2.32 -12.15
C LEU A 12 0.45 1.13 -11.21
N GLY A 13 0.64 1.32 -9.91
CA GLY A 13 0.32 0.32 -8.90
C GLY A 13 -1.14 -0.11 -8.93
N ASN A 14 -2.07 0.85 -9.03
CA ASN A 14 -3.50 0.59 -9.18
C ASN A 14 -3.80 -0.20 -10.47
N THR A 15 -3.14 0.15 -11.57
CA THR A 15 -3.28 -0.58 -12.85
C THR A 15 -2.82 -2.03 -12.70
N TYR A 16 -1.67 -2.27 -12.07
CA TYR A 16 -1.20 -3.63 -11.79
C TYR A 16 -2.11 -4.39 -10.83
N TYR A 17 -2.63 -3.73 -9.79
CA TYR A 17 -3.54 -4.34 -8.84
C TYR A 17 -4.85 -4.76 -9.51
N ASN A 18 -5.44 -3.90 -10.33
CA ASN A 18 -6.68 -4.17 -11.06
C ASN A 18 -6.51 -5.29 -12.11
N THR A 19 -5.30 -5.44 -12.66
CA THR A 19 -4.94 -6.56 -13.55
C THR A 19 -4.43 -7.79 -12.80
N LYS A 20 -4.61 -7.85 -11.48
CA LYS A 20 -4.20 -8.94 -10.57
C LYS A 20 -2.70 -9.25 -10.55
N ARG A 21 -1.87 -8.33 -11.04
CA ARG A 21 -0.40 -8.41 -11.02
C ARG A 21 0.14 -7.84 -9.71
N TYR A 22 -0.23 -8.46 -8.59
CA TYR A 22 -0.01 -7.89 -7.25
C TYR A 22 1.47 -7.65 -6.92
N ALA A 23 2.39 -8.53 -7.34
CA ALA A 23 3.82 -8.31 -7.16
C ALA A 23 4.32 -7.03 -7.86
N HIS A 24 3.81 -6.74 -9.07
CA HIS A 24 4.16 -5.51 -9.77
C HIS A 24 3.52 -4.29 -9.11
N ALA A 25 2.31 -4.44 -8.56
CA ALA A 25 1.65 -3.39 -7.78
C ALA A 25 2.49 -3.03 -6.54
N VAL A 26 3.02 -4.03 -5.82
CA VAL A 26 3.94 -3.83 -4.69
C VAL A 26 5.13 -2.96 -5.09
N HIS A 27 5.80 -3.28 -6.20
CA HIS A 27 6.94 -2.48 -6.68
C HIS A 27 6.54 -1.03 -6.97
N ALA A 28 5.45 -0.83 -7.72
CA ALA A 28 4.98 0.50 -8.07
C ALA A 28 4.56 1.33 -6.85
N TYR A 29 3.82 0.74 -5.90
CA TYR A 29 3.47 1.44 -4.65
C TYR A 29 4.70 1.77 -3.80
N ARG A 30 5.71 0.89 -3.76
CA ARG A 30 6.98 1.19 -3.06
C ARG A 30 7.73 2.36 -3.70
N ASP A 31 7.72 2.47 -5.02
CA ASP A 31 8.31 3.64 -5.70
C ASP A 31 7.53 4.93 -5.43
N ALA A 32 6.20 4.86 -5.37
CA ALA A 32 5.38 5.99 -4.93
C ALA A 32 5.75 6.44 -3.50
N LEU A 33 5.88 5.47 -2.58
CA LEU A 33 6.24 5.72 -1.18
C LEU A 33 7.70 6.16 -1.00
N ARG A 34 8.61 5.81 -1.92
CA ARG A 34 9.98 6.34 -1.92
C ARG A 34 10.00 7.86 -2.16
N ILE A 35 9.01 8.37 -2.90
CA ILE A 35 8.88 9.80 -3.22
C ILE A 35 8.02 10.51 -2.16
N GLN A 36 6.91 9.88 -1.75
CA GLN A 36 6.01 10.40 -0.72
C GLN A 36 5.81 9.36 0.40
N PRO A 37 6.73 9.28 1.37
CA PRO A 37 6.75 8.22 2.38
C PRO A 37 5.62 8.31 3.41
N GLU A 38 4.95 9.46 3.50
CA GLU A 38 3.86 9.69 4.45
C GLU A 38 2.48 9.59 3.78
N ASN A 39 2.38 9.05 2.56
CA ASN A 39 1.12 8.90 1.85
C ASN A 39 0.31 7.69 2.39
N PRO A 40 -0.79 7.89 3.14
CA PRO A 40 -1.53 6.79 3.75
C PRO A 40 -2.33 5.98 2.72
N ASP A 41 -2.68 6.56 1.57
CA ASP A 41 -3.36 5.84 0.48
C ASP A 41 -2.42 4.85 -0.19
N ALA A 42 -1.18 5.26 -0.48
CA ALA A 42 -0.15 4.38 -1.03
C ALA A 42 0.24 3.24 -0.07
N TRP A 43 0.34 3.52 1.24
CA TRP A 43 0.56 2.49 2.25
C TRP A 43 -0.60 1.49 2.36
N TYR A 44 -1.84 1.98 2.32
CA TYR A 44 -3.01 1.10 2.36
C TYR A 44 -3.07 0.21 1.11
N SER A 45 -2.88 0.77 -0.08
CA SER A 45 -2.87 0.02 -1.34
C SER A 45 -1.71 -0.99 -1.43
N LEU A 46 -0.54 -0.65 -0.90
CA LEU A 46 0.55 -1.62 -0.72
C LEU A 46 0.13 -2.77 0.21
N GLY A 47 -0.55 -2.48 1.31
CA GLY A 47 -1.12 -3.47 2.20
C GLY A 47 -2.16 -4.38 1.53
N LEU A 48 -2.99 -3.84 0.64
CA LEU A 48 -3.92 -4.65 -0.15
C LEU A 48 -3.17 -5.62 -1.07
N ALA A 49 -2.11 -5.15 -1.72
CA ALA A 49 -1.30 -5.99 -2.58
C ALA A 49 -0.63 -7.14 -1.81
N TYR A 50 -0.08 -6.88 -0.62
CA TYR A 50 0.46 -7.93 0.25
C TYR A 50 -0.61 -8.91 0.75
N ALA A 51 -1.80 -8.44 1.09
CA ALA A 51 -2.92 -9.31 1.46
C ALA A 51 -3.34 -10.24 0.32
N ARG A 52 -3.26 -9.78 -0.94
CA ARG A 52 -3.51 -10.62 -2.13
C ARG A 52 -2.40 -11.64 -2.41
N LEU A 53 -1.22 -11.43 -1.85
CA LEU A 53 -0.07 -12.33 -1.97
C LEU A 53 0.08 -13.25 -0.73
N ASP A 54 -0.81 -13.13 0.27
CA ASP A 54 -0.72 -13.83 1.58
C ASP A 54 0.61 -13.55 2.34
N GLU A 55 1.17 -12.36 2.13
CA GLU A 55 2.43 -11.91 2.74
C GLU A 55 2.18 -11.33 4.14
N ARG A 56 1.85 -12.19 5.11
CA ARG A 56 1.40 -11.79 6.45
C ARG A 56 2.38 -10.93 7.23
N ASP A 57 3.68 -11.22 7.12
CA ASP A 57 4.72 -10.43 7.79
C ASP A 57 4.71 -8.99 7.28
N ARG A 58 4.59 -8.82 5.96
CA ARG A 58 4.49 -7.51 5.33
C ARG A 58 3.22 -6.78 5.71
N MET A 59 2.09 -7.47 5.80
CA MET A 59 0.83 -6.84 6.25
C MET A 59 0.97 -6.28 7.67
N SER A 60 1.67 -6.99 8.56
CA SER A 60 1.97 -6.50 9.91
C SER A 60 2.82 -5.22 9.89
N GLU A 61 3.82 -5.13 9.01
CA GLU A 61 4.61 -3.90 8.80
C GLU A 61 3.74 -2.73 8.31
N ILE A 62 2.79 -3.00 7.41
CA ILE A 62 1.85 -1.99 6.90
C ILE A 62 0.96 -1.47 8.03
N TYR A 63 0.42 -2.36 8.87
CA TYR A 63 -0.37 -1.94 10.03
C TYR A 63 0.42 -1.02 10.96
N GLN A 64 1.66 -1.38 11.30
CA GLN A 64 2.50 -0.54 12.18
C GLN A 64 2.79 0.84 11.57
N THR A 65 2.95 0.90 10.25
CA THR A 65 3.19 2.15 9.54
C THR A 65 1.93 3.00 9.46
N LEU A 66 0.80 2.42 9.05
CA LEU A 66 -0.50 3.09 9.03
C LEU A 66 -0.88 3.57 10.43
N ARG A 67 -0.60 2.82 11.49
CA ARG A 67 -0.93 3.23 12.86
C ARG A 67 -0.26 4.54 13.27
N LYS A 68 0.91 4.86 12.69
CA LYS A 68 1.60 6.13 12.92
C LYS A 68 1.02 7.28 12.09
N LEU A 69 0.52 6.99 10.89
CA LEU A 69 0.05 8.00 9.93
C LEU A 69 -1.47 8.29 10.07
N ASP A 70 -2.26 7.23 10.19
CA ASP A 70 -3.72 7.23 10.29
C ASP A 70 -4.17 6.01 11.14
N PRO A 71 -4.25 6.17 12.47
CA PRO A 71 -4.64 5.09 13.38
C PRO A 71 -6.01 4.49 13.05
N ALA A 72 -7.01 5.31 12.68
CA ALA A 72 -8.35 4.82 12.38
C ALA A 72 -8.34 3.90 11.15
N ARG A 73 -7.57 4.26 10.13
CA ARG A 73 -7.38 3.42 8.95
C ARG A 73 -6.57 2.16 9.24
N ALA A 74 -5.56 2.25 10.12
CA ALA A 74 -4.79 1.09 10.55
C ALA A 74 -5.67 0.04 11.23
N GLU A 75 -6.55 0.46 12.16
CA GLU A 75 -7.48 -0.45 12.84
C GLU A 75 -8.45 -1.12 11.85
N ARG A 76 -8.98 -0.35 10.89
CA ARG A 76 -9.81 -0.92 9.82
C ARG A 76 -9.02 -1.93 8.97
N TYR A 77 -7.78 -1.62 8.60
CA TYR A 77 -6.91 -2.51 7.84
C TYR A 77 -6.63 -3.80 8.61
N PHE A 78 -6.28 -3.71 9.90
CA PHE A 78 -6.02 -4.84 10.77
C PHE A 78 -7.23 -5.78 10.86
N ASN A 79 -8.41 -5.24 11.14
CA ASN A 79 -9.65 -6.01 11.25
C ASN A 79 -10.10 -6.66 9.94
N THR A 80 -9.69 -6.12 8.79
CA THR A 80 -10.12 -6.63 7.47
C THR A 80 -9.16 -7.68 6.92
N TYR A 81 -7.85 -7.52 7.15
CA TYR A 81 -6.83 -8.31 6.46
C TYR A 81 -5.95 -9.14 7.38
N ILE A 82 -5.72 -8.72 8.63
CA ILE A 82 -4.79 -9.39 9.54
C ILE A 82 -5.53 -10.27 10.55
N LEU A 83 -6.67 -9.80 11.05
CA LEU A 83 -7.52 -10.55 11.97
C LEU A 83 -8.35 -11.62 11.19
N PRO A 84 -8.46 -12.85 11.70
CA PRO A 84 -9.27 -13.92 11.09
C PRO A 84 -10.78 -13.77 11.29
#